data_AF-K3Y179-F1
#
_entry.id   AF-K3Y179-F1
#
_cell.length_a   1.000
_cell.length_b   1.000
_cell.length_c   1.000
_cell.angle_alpha   90.00
_cell.angle_beta   90.00
_cell.angle_gamma   90.00
#
_symmetry.space_group_name_H-M   'P 1'
#
loop_
_entity.id
_entity.type
_entity.pdbx_description
1 polymer ?
#
loop_
_entity_poly.entity_id
_entity_poly.type
_entity_poly.pdbx_seq_one_letter_code
_entity_poly.pdbx_strand_id
1 'polypeptide(L)'
;MAAVSTFVFLVILIHRLCHNSAIDVLSPGSSLSAEQSINVLRSRNGRFICGFYNISPNASTFSIWFSNVSERPVVWSANPLHPVYSWGSNVKLNFDGSMVLKDYTGQTVWTNNVSSSIAGQAQLLDTGNLIVKGKGDIILWQSFNSPTDTLLPTQRINVTTKLVSTNRLLFMMNASGVLDSLGQFQGSDSTSFMAADWGRHIIRRLTLDYDGNLRLYSLNDNGTWSVTWMAFPQLCKVYGVNGRNGIFIDQSDWGEGCRPKINITCDEEKVKFVHLPNTNFYGLDLSAQRSVSLNFCKQICLSDYKCNGFAYFQGFCVYYRMLFETNRCS
;
A
#
# COMPACT_ATOMS: atom_id res chain seq x y z
N MET A 1 -22.54 7.43 56.40
CA MET A 1 -22.27 8.15 55.13
C MET A 1 -20.79 8.15 54.74
N ALA A 2 -19.82 8.30 55.67
CA ALA A 2 -18.39 8.30 55.33
C ALA A 2 -17.86 6.96 54.74
N ALA A 3 -18.30 5.81 55.24
CA ALA A 3 -17.82 4.49 54.79
C ALA A 3 -18.28 4.09 53.37
N VAL A 4 -19.43 4.61 52.92
CA VAL A 4 -19.92 4.38 51.54
C VAL A 4 -19.12 5.24 50.55
N SER A 5 -18.73 6.45 50.96
CA SER A 5 -17.91 7.36 50.16
C SER A 5 -16.50 6.82 49.92
N THR A 6 -15.86 6.19 50.92
CA THR A 6 -14.53 5.59 50.77
C THR A 6 -14.55 4.34 49.89
N PHE A 7 -15.61 3.53 49.95
CA PHE A 7 -15.79 2.37 49.08
C PHE A 7 -15.98 2.77 47.60
N VAL A 8 -16.79 3.79 47.33
CA VAL A 8 -16.97 4.33 45.97
C VAL A 8 -15.67 4.92 45.42
N PHE A 9 -14.91 5.66 46.23
CA PHE A 9 -13.58 6.15 45.84
C PHE A 9 -12.59 5.02 45.54
N LEU A 10 -12.58 3.93 46.34
CA LEU A 10 -11.73 2.77 46.09
C LEU A 10 -12.13 2.04 44.81
N VAL A 11 -13.43 1.86 44.54
CA VAL A 11 -13.93 1.24 43.31
C VAL A 11 -13.57 2.10 42.08
N ILE A 12 -13.67 3.43 42.17
CA ILE A 12 -13.24 4.35 41.10
C ILE A 12 -11.71 4.30 40.93
N LEU A 13 -10.93 4.20 42.02
CA LEU A 13 -9.48 4.04 41.94
C LEU A 13 -9.09 2.70 41.30
N ILE A 14 -9.79 1.61 41.64
CA ILE A 14 -9.59 0.28 41.05
C ILE A 14 -10.06 0.26 39.58
N HIS A 15 -11.13 0.97 39.22
CA HIS A 15 -11.53 1.18 37.81
C HIS A 15 -10.49 2.00 37.03
N ARG A 16 -9.86 3.01 37.67
CA ARG A 16 -8.75 3.78 37.09
C ARG A 16 -7.47 2.96 36.99
N LEU A 17 -7.23 2.02 37.91
CA LEU A 17 -6.10 1.09 37.90
C LEU A 17 -6.33 -0.11 36.95
N CYS A 18 -7.57 -0.39 36.58
CA CYS A 18 -7.98 -1.38 35.58
C CYS A 18 -8.20 -0.75 34.19
N HIS A 19 -7.63 0.43 33.93
CA HIS A 19 -7.29 0.78 32.57
C HIS A 19 -6.09 -0.10 32.20
N ASN A 20 -6.33 -1.20 31.48
CA ASN A 20 -5.29 -2.03 30.85
C ASN A 20 -4.19 -1.10 30.32
N SER A 21 -3.06 -1.02 31.01
CA SER A 21 -1.92 -0.24 30.53
C SER A 21 -1.55 -0.79 29.17
N ALA A 22 -1.72 0.01 28.13
CA ALA A 22 -1.38 -0.38 26.77
C ALA A 22 0.08 -0.83 26.75
N ILE A 23 0.32 -2.10 26.43
CA ILE A 23 1.67 -2.64 26.28
C ILE A 23 2.14 -2.18 24.90
N ASP A 24 2.88 -1.07 24.85
CA ASP A 24 3.46 -0.54 23.61
C ASP A 24 4.83 -1.15 23.30
N VAL A 25 5.39 -1.93 24.23
CA VAL A 25 6.76 -2.44 24.19
C VAL A 25 6.81 -3.97 24.17
N LEU A 26 7.69 -4.52 23.32
CA LEU A 26 8.11 -5.93 23.36
C LEU A 26 9.56 -6.00 23.82
N SER A 27 9.80 -6.68 24.94
CA SER A 27 11.13 -6.86 25.52
C SER A 27 11.95 -7.89 24.75
N PRO A 28 13.29 -7.81 24.78
CA PRO A 28 14.15 -8.81 24.18
C PRO A 28 13.95 -10.19 24.82
N GLY A 29 13.96 -11.23 23.99
CA GLY A 29 13.65 -12.60 24.37
C GLY A 29 12.16 -12.93 24.33
N SER A 30 11.26 -11.94 24.33
CA SER A 30 9.82 -12.12 24.27
C SER A 30 9.30 -12.34 22.84
N SER A 31 8.13 -12.97 22.74
CA SER A 31 7.44 -13.23 21.47
C SER A 31 5.94 -12.92 21.56
N LEU A 32 5.35 -12.67 20.39
CA LEU A 32 3.91 -12.64 20.17
C LEU A 32 3.56 -13.88 19.35
N SER A 33 2.47 -14.56 19.70
CA SER A 33 1.99 -15.76 19.01
C SER A 33 0.70 -15.46 18.25
N ALA A 34 0.54 -16.06 17.07
CA ALA A 34 -0.67 -15.91 16.26
C ALA A 34 -1.92 -16.54 16.92
N GLU A 35 -1.73 -17.58 17.73
CA GLU A 35 -2.82 -18.29 18.42
C GLU A 35 -3.48 -17.44 19.51
N GLN A 36 -2.68 -16.56 20.14
CA GLN A 36 -3.11 -15.74 21.25
C GLN A 36 -3.47 -14.35 20.75
N SER A 37 -4.68 -14.20 20.22
CA SER A 37 -5.21 -12.93 19.66
C SER A 37 -5.22 -11.74 20.62
N ILE A 38 -5.02 -12.00 21.93
CA ILE A 38 -4.91 -10.96 22.97
C ILE A 38 -3.50 -10.39 23.13
N ASN A 39 -2.46 -11.10 22.66
CA ASN A 39 -1.06 -10.71 22.86
C ASN A 39 -0.61 -9.80 21.71
N VAL A 40 -0.93 -8.51 21.84
CA VAL A 40 -0.67 -7.47 20.84
C VAL A 40 0.01 -6.27 21.49
N LEU A 41 0.80 -5.55 20.71
CA LEU A 41 1.28 -4.23 21.10
C LEU A 41 0.18 -3.21 20.83
N ARG A 42 -0.03 -2.28 21.76
CA ARG A 42 -0.98 -1.17 21.63
C ARG A 42 -0.24 0.12 21.85
N SER A 43 -0.36 1.08 20.92
CA SER A 43 0.22 2.40 21.12
C SER A 43 -0.37 3.06 22.37
N ARG A 44 0.37 3.98 23.00
CA ARG A 44 -0.03 4.57 24.30
C ARG A 44 -1.35 5.33 24.22
N ASN A 45 -1.58 6.01 23.09
CA ASN A 45 -2.86 6.67 22.81
C ASN A 45 -3.98 5.70 22.39
N GLY A 46 -3.70 4.40 22.32
CA GLY A 46 -4.64 3.35 21.94
C GLY A 46 -5.05 3.35 20.48
N ARG A 47 -4.46 4.17 19.60
CA ARG A 47 -4.86 4.34 18.19
C ARG A 47 -4.43 3.19 17.30
N PHE A 48 -3.23 2.65 17.52
CA PHE A 48 -2.65 1.61 16.71
C PHE A 48 -2.49 0.33 17.51
N ILE A 49 -2.70 -0.80 16.84
CA ILE A 49 -2.38 -2.14 17.34
C ILE A 49 -1.35 -2.75 16.40
N CYS A 50 -0.39 -3.47 16.95
CA CYS A 50 0.53 -4.30 16.20
C CYS A 50 0.50 -5.74 16.74
N GLY A 51 0.36 -6.71 15.85
CA GLY A 51 0.16 -8.10 16.21
C GLY A 51 -0.15 -8.97 15.01
N PHE A 52 -0.72 -10.16 15.25
CA PHE A 52 -1.24 -11.00 14.19
C PHE A 52 -2.66 -10.53 13.80
N TYR A 53 -2.79 -10.14 12.54
CA TYR A 53 -4.05 -9.76 11.92
C TYR A 53 -4.56 -10.92 11.08
N ASN A 54 -5.73 -11.45 11.42
CA ASN A 54 -6.32 -12.60 10.72
C ASN A 54 -6.86 -12.14 9.36
N ILE A 55 -6.36 -12.76 8.29
CA ILE A 55 -6.87 -12.57 6.92
C ILE A 55 -7.94 -13.62 6.61
N SER A 56 -7.78 -14.82 7.17
CA SER A 56 -8.75 -15.90 7.12
C SER A 56 -8.69 -16.69 8.43
N PRO A 57 -9.58 -17.68 8.66
CA PRO A 57 -9.54 -18.48 9.88
C PRO A 57 -8.17 -19.12 10.19
N ASN A 58 -7.42 -19.49 9.14
CA ASN A 58 -6.15 -20.21 9.26
C ASN A 58 -4.93 -19.41 8.78
N ALA A 59 -5.12 -18.18 8.30
CA ALA A 59 -4.03 -17.36 7.78
C ALA A 59 -3.99 -15.97 8.41
N SER A 60 -2.80 -15.54 8.82
CA SER A 60 -2.56 -14.28 9.50
C SER A 60 -1.33 -13.56 8.96
N THR A 61 -1.30 -12.23 9.09
CA THR A 61 -0.09 -11.43 8.86
C THR A 61 0.31 -10.71 10.13
N PHE A 62 1.62 -10.59 10.37
CA PHE A 62 2.12 -9.67 11.39
C PHE A 62 2.03 -8.23 10.86
N SER A 63 1.16 -7.45 11.46
CA SER A 63 0.65 -6.20 10.88
C SER A 63 0.46 -5.11 11.92
N ILE A 64 0.28 -3.87 11.44
CA ILE A 64 -0.14 -2.70 12.21
C ILE A 64 -1.47 -2.23 11.64
N TRP A 65 -2.46 -1.96 12.49
CA TRP A 65 -3.78 -1.48 12.07
C TRP A 65 -4.39 -0.50 13.09
N PHE A 66 -5.44 0.20 12.67
CA PHE A 66 -6.21 1.08 13.56
C PHE A 66 -7.11 0.26 14.51
N SER A 67 -7.06 0.56 15.81
CA SER A 67 -7.75 -0.21 16.86
C SER A 67 -9.28 -0.08 16.84
N ASN A 68 -9.78 1.15 16.83
CA ASN A 68 -11.14 1.54 17.21
C ASN A 68 -11.89 2.17 16.03
N VAL A 69 -11.83 1.52 14.87
CA VAL A 69 -12.54 1.96 13.66
C VAL A 69 -13.26 0.76 13.05
N SER A 70 -14.36 0.98 12.34
CA SER A 70 -15.26 -0.09 11.87
C SER A 70 -14.56 -1.07 10.92
N GLU A 71 -13.73 -0.57 10.01
CA GLU A 71 -13.05 -1.36 8.97
C GLU A 71 -11.62 -1.79 9.32
N ARG A 72 -11.08 -1.35 10.47
CA ARG A 72 -9.72 -1.62 10.99
C ARG A 72 -8.64 -1.77 9.89
N PRO A 73 -8.42 -0.75 9.06
CA PRO A 73 -7.49 -0.90 7.95
C PRO A 73 -6.08 -1.18 8.45
N VAL A 74 -5.46 -2.17 7.81
CA VAL A 74 -4.02 -2.46 7.96
C VAL A 74 -3.24 -1.35 7.28
N VAL A 75 -2.24 -0.81 7.98
CA VAL A 75 -1.41 0.30 7.50
C VAL A 75 0.03 -0.12 7.23
N TRP A 76 0.40 -1.31 7.70
CA TRP A 76 1.70 -1.92 7.47
C TRP A 76 1.64 -3.42 7.76
N SER A 77 2.41 -4.23 7.02
CA SER A 77 2.60 -5.66 7.27
C SER A 77 4.04 -6.05 7.01
N ALA A 78 4.58 -6.93 7.85
CA ALA A 78 5.95 -7.45 7.70
C ALA A 78 6.14 -8.22 6.39
N ASN A 79 5.18 -9.09 6.04
CA ASN A 79 5.22 -9.88 4.82
C ASN A 79 3.80 -10.07 4.24
N PRO A 80 3.23 -9.04 3.57
CA PRO A 80 1.84 -9.04 3.14
C PRO A 80 1.52 -10.09 2.06
N LEU A 81 2.51 -10.51 1.26
CA LEU A 81 2.32 -11.46 0.16
C LEU A 81 2.43 -12.92 0.61
N HIS A 82 2.99 -13.18 1.79
CA HIS A 82 3.20 -14.51 2.34
C HIS A 82 2.67 -14.55 3.78
N PRO A 83 1.34 -14.66 3.96
CA PRO A 83 0.74 -14.84 5.28
C PRO A 83 1.23 -16.15 5.90
N VAL A 84 1.24 -16.19 7.23
CA VAL A 84 1.61 -17.36 8.03
C VAL A 84 0.36 -18.06 8.55
N TYR A 85 0.53 -19.29 9.02
CA TYR A 85 -0.57 -20.02 9.64
C TYR A 85 -0.96 -19.36 10.97
N SER A 86 -2.26 -19.24 11.25
CA SER A 86 -2.75 -18.63 12.50
C SER A 86 -2.42 -19.45 13.75
N TRP A 87 -1.98 -20.69 13.57
CA TRP A 87 -1.51 -21.60 14.62
C TRP A 87 -0.01 -21.87 14.47
N GLY A 88 0.73 -22.03 15.56
CA GLY A 88 2.17 -22.32 15.60
C GLY A 88 3.10 -21.16 15.25
N SER A 89 2.60 -20.14 14.55
CA SER A 89 3.40 -18.99 14.12
C SER A 89 3.65 -17.99 15.24
N ASN A 90 4.83 -17.39 15.24
CA ASN A 90 5.21 -16.37 16.22
C ASN A 90 6.21 -15.37 15.66
N VAL A 91 6.19 -14.16 16.22
CA VAL A 91 7.24 -13.16 16.03
C VAL A 91 7.99 -12.99 17.34
N LYS A 92 9.33 -13.07 17.28
CA LYS A 92 10.20 -12.95 18.45
C LYS A 92 11.17 -11.80 18.27
N LEU A 93 11.36 -11.00 19.32
CA LEU A 93 12.48 -10.06 19.40
C LEU A 93 13.64 -10.75 20.12
N ASN A 94 14.78 -10.89 19.46
CA ASN A 94 15.98 -11.44 20.07
C ASN A 94 16.82 -10.37 20.76
N PHE A 95 17.78 -10.79 21.58
CA PHE A 95 18.67 -9.90 22.35
C PHE A 95 19.59 -9.04 21.49
N ASP A 96 19.82 -9.42 20.23
CA ASP A 96 20.58 -8.62 19.25
C ASP A 96 19.70 -7.64 18.45
N GLY A 97 18.41 -7.53 18.80
CA GLY A 97 17.45 -6.66 18.12
C GLY A 97 16.86 -7.23 16.84
N SER A 98 17.26 -8.45 16.45
CA SER A 98 16.63 -9.14 15.33
C SER A 98 15.18 -9.49 15.73
N MET A 99 14.23 -8.95 14.97
CA MET A 99 12.81 -9.28 15.09
C MET A 99 12.49 -10.27 13.99
N VAL A 100 12.18 -11.52 14.37
CA VAL A 100 12.08 -12.65 13.45
C VAL A 100 10.67 -13.22 13.50
N LEU A 101 10.00 -13.25 12.35
CA LEU A 101 8.71 -13.90 12.17
C LEU A 101 8.93 -15.33 11.64
N LYS A 102 8.42 -16.31 12.36
CA LYS A 102 8.45 -17.73 11.97
C LYS A 102 7.03 -18.25 11.76
N ASP A 103 6.88 -19.05 10.71
CA ASP A 103 5.67 -19.82 10.45
C ASP A 103 5.58 -21.06 11.36
N TYR A 104 4.44 -21.76 11.34
CA TYR A 104 4.19 -22.96 12.16
C TYR A 104 5.21 -24.09 11.98
N THR A 105 5.87 -24.14 10.82
CA THR A 105 6.95 -25.08 10.50
C THR A 105 8.29 -24.71 11.15
N GLY A 106 8.40 -23.52 11.74
CA GLY A 106 9.65 -22.94 12.23
C GLY A 106 10.46 -22.21 11.15
N GLN A 107 10.00 -22.19 9.89
CA GLN A 107 10.63 -21.44 8.81
C GLN A 107 10.56 -19.93 9.08
N THR A 108 11.69 -19.24 8.96
CA THR A 108 11.72 -17.77 9.00
C THR A 108 11.11 -17.21 7.73
N VAL A 109 10.02 -16.44 7.86
CA VAL A 109 9.33 -15.80 6.74
C VAL A 109 9.62 -14.30 6.63
N TRP A 110 10.10 -13.67 7.71
CA TRP A 110 10.50 -12.27 7.70
C TRP A 110 11.47 -11.95 8.84
N THR A 111 12.34 -10.96 8.62
CA THR A 111 13.21 -10.37 9.63
C THR A 111 13.39 -8.87 9.36
N ASN A 112 13.67 -8.10 10.41
CA ASN A 112 14.00 -6.68 10.30
C ASN A 112 15.48 -6.40 9.94
N ASN A 113 16.32 -7.43 9.80
CA ASN A 113 17.76 -7.34 9.49
C ASN A 113 18.60 -6.51 10.48
N VAL A 114 18.14 -6.34 11.72
CA VAL A 114 18.97 -5.76 12.79
C VAL A 114 19.85 -6.84 13.39
N SER A 115 21.14 -6.53 13.60
CA SER A 115 22.02 -7.29 14.47
C SER A 115 22.92 -6.31 15.21
N SER A 116 22.59 -6.03 16.48
CA SER A 116 23.27 -5.00 17.27
C SER A 116 23.24 -5.35 18.76
N SER A 117 24.42 -5.32 19.40
CA SER A 117 24.57 -5.58 20.84
C SER A 117 23.96 -4.49 21.74
N ILE A 118 23.60 -3.34 21.15
CA ILE A 118 22.94 -2.25 21.89
C ILE A 118 21.42 -2.31 21.80
N ALA A 119 20.84 -3.29 21.10
CA ALA A 119 19.39 -3.43 21.01
C ALA A 119 18.73 -3.59 22.39
N GLY A 120 17.62 -2.89 22.59
CA GLY A 120 16.97 -2.77 23.89
C GLY A 120 15.52 -3.25 23.89
N GLN A 121 14.70 -2.85 22.92
CA GLN A 121 13.28 -3.24 22.87
C GLN A 121 12.68 -2.95 21.49
N ALA A 122 11.54 -3.55 21.17
CA ALA A 122 10.67 -3.07 20.10
C ALA A 122 9.53 -2.24 20.71
N GLN A 123 9.09 -1.18 20.04
CA GLN A 123 8.05 -0.29 20.55
C GLN A 123 7.12 0.20 19.42
N LEU A 124 5.81 0.15 19.65
CA LEU A 124 4.82 0.75 18.77
C LEU A 124 4.52 2.19 19.21
N LEU A 125 4.90 3.16 18.37
CA LEU A 125 4.69 4.58 18.65
C LEU A 125 3.25 5.02 18.34
N ASP A 126 2.85 6.15 18.93
CA ASP A 126 1.55 6.80 18.70
C ASP A 126 1.32 7.30 17.26
N THR A 127 2.40 7.37 16.48
CA THR A 127 2.39 7.65 15.03
C THR A 127 2.05 6.42 14.20
N GLY A 128 2.02 5.22 14.79
CA GLY A 128 1.89 3.94 14.07
C GLY A 128 3.22 3.36 13.61
N ASN A 129 4.35 4.01 13.93
CA ASN A 129 5.68 3.51 13.62
C ASN A 129 6.09 2.43 14.64
N LEU A 130 6.38 1.22 14.17
CA LEU A 130 6.97 0.17 14.98
C LEU A 130 8.50 0.31 14.87
N ILE A 131 9.18 0.49 15.99
CA ILE A 131 10.63 0.69 16.03
C ILE A 131 11.32 -0.40 16.81
N VAL A 132 12.59 -0.68 16.48
CA VAL A 132 13.53 -1.35 17.38
C VAL A 132 14.49 -0.30 17.92
N LYS A 133 14.49 -0.13 19.24
CA LYS A 133 15.21 0.89 19.97
C LYS A 133 16.43 0.28 20.67
N GLY A 134 17.58 0.90 20.52
CA GLY A 134 18.82 0.56 21.22
C GLY A 134 19.11 1.46 22.42
N LYS A 135 20.28 1.25 23.05
CA LYS A 135 20.79 2.10 24.13
C LYS A 135 20.91 3.55 23.68
N GLY A 136 20.63 4.49 24.58
CA GLY A 136 20.68 5.92 24.29
C GLY A 136 19.61 6.37 23.29
N ASP A 137 18.50 5.66 23.21
CA ASP A 137 17.34 5.97 22.36
C ASP A 137 17.59 5.94 20.85
N ILE A 138 18.67 5.30 20.41
CA ILE A 138 19.00 5.11 19.00
C ILE A 138 17.95 4.21 18.34
N ILE A 139 17.38 4.65 17.22
CA ILE A 139 16.47 3.84 16.39
C ILE A 139 17.32 2.96 15.48
N LEU A 140 17.29 1.65 15.72
CA LEU A 140 18.04 0.66 14.94
C LEU A 140 17.25 0.20 13.71
N TRP A 141 15.92 0.18 13.79
CA TRP A 141 15.01 -0.13 12.70
C TRP A 141 13.65 0.52 12.93
N GLN A 142 12.93 0.79 11.85
CA GLN A 142 11.56 1.31 11.90
C GLN A 142 10.72 0.84 10.72
N SER A 143 9.44 0.54 10.95
CA SER A 143 8.50 0.10 9.91
C SER A 143 8.28 1.16 8.84
N PHE A 144 8.39 2.43 9.21
CA PHE A 144 8.23 3.57 8.28
C PHE A 144 9.24 3.58 7.13
N ASN A 145 10.39 2.92 7.27
CA ASN A 145 11.39 2.79 6.19
C ASN A 145 11.00 1.73 5.14
N SER A 146 9.94 0.95 5.36
CA SER A 146 9.50 -0.12 4.47
C SER A 146 7.97 -0.17 4.42
N PRO A 147 7.31 0.86 3.84
CA PRO A 147 5.85 0.90 3.74
C PRO A 147 5.29 -0.23 2.86
N THR A 148 3.99 -0.51 3.02
CA THR A 148 3.24 -1.46 2.19
C THR A 148 2.45 -0.71 1.11
N ASP A 149 1.15 -0.52 1.30
CA ASP A 149 0.23 0.24 0.47
C ASP A 149 -0.10 1.61 1.08
N THR A 150 0.14 1.77 2.38
CA THR A 150 -0.29 2.93 3.16
C THR A 150 0.88 3.71 3.74
N LEU A 151 0.73 5.03 3.73
CA LEU A 151 1.61 6.00 4.37
C LEU A 151 0.84 6.76 5.44
N LEU A 152 1.46 6.90 6.60
CA LEU A 152 0.89 7.63 7.73
C LEU A 152 1.46 9.06 7.82
N PRO A 153 0.74 10.00 8.46
CA PRO A 153 1.29 11.32 8.75
C PRO A 153 2.63 11.22 9.48
N THR A 154 3.53 12.18 9.21
CA THR A 154 4.93 12.24 9.71
C THR A 154 5.88 11.18 9.18
N GLN A 155 5.39 10.20 8.40
CA GLN A 155 6.24 9.27 7.69
C GLN A 155 7.01 9.99 6.58
N ARG A 156 8.34 9.90 6.61
CA ARG A 156 9.20 10.43 5.56
C ARG A 156 9.24 9.46 4.39
N ILE A 157 9.00 9.99 3.21
CA ILE A 157 9.06 9.29 1.93
C ILE A 157 10.35 9.73 1.24
N ASN A 158 11.01 8.79 0.59
CA ASN A 158 12.22 9.03 -0.20
C ASN A 158 11.95 8.67 -1.67
N VAL A 159 12.87 9.08 -2.57
CA VAL A 159 12.83 8.77 -4.01
C VAL A 159 12.92 7.27 -4.35
N THR A 160 13.09 6.41 -3.35
CA THR A 160 13.10 4.95 -3.49
C THR A 160 11.92 4.29 -2.78
N THR A 161 11.03 5.07 -2.18
CA THR A 161 9.84 4.53 -1.52
C THR A 161 8.92 3.90 -2.55
N LYS A 162 8.59 2.64 -2.32
CA LYS A 162 7.71 1.83 -3.14
C LYS A 162 6.44 1.52 -2.35
N LEU A 163 5.30 1.75 -2.97
CA LEU A 163 4.02 1.25 -2.50
C LEU A 163 3.55 0.10 -3.38
N VAL A 164 2.90 -0.88 -2.78
CA VAL A 164 2.32 -2.04 -3.49
C VAL A 164 0.89 -2.18 -3.04
N SER A 165 -0.06 -2.02 -3.97
CA SER A 165 -1.47 -2.20 -3.67
C SER A 165 -1.80 -3.66 -3.36
N THR A 166 -2.98 -3.91 -2.83
CA THR A 166 -3.51 -5.27 -2.62
C THR A 166 -3.59 -6.08 -3.93
N ASN A 167 -3.84 -5.43 -5.07
CA ASN A 167 -3.77 -6.05 -6.41
C ASN A 167 -2.36 -6.06 -7.02
N ARG A 168 -1.33 -5.80 -6.21
CA ARG A 168 0.09 -5.84 -6.59
C ARG A 168 0.50 -4.78 -7.62
N LEU A 169 -0.28 -3.70 -7.73
CA LEU A 169 0.11 -2.54 -8.52
C LEU A 169 1.21 -1.78 -7.78
N LEU A 170 2.26 -1.45 -8.51
CA LEU A 170 3.47 -0.88 -7.97
C LEU A 170 3.50 0.62 -8.25
N PHE A 171 3.65 1.41 -7.19
CA PHE A 171 3.84 2.86 -7.28
C PHE A 171 5.21 3.22 -6.73
N MET A 172 6.06 3.85 -7.55
CA MET A 172 7.35 4.36 -7.12
C MET A 172 7.27 5.86 -6.93
N MET A 173 7.68 6.32 -5.76
CA MET A 173 7.88 7.74 -5.49
C MET A 173 9.13 8.20 -6.22
N ASN A 174 9.02 9.29 -6.98
CA ASN A 174 10.14 9.93 -7.69
C ASN A 174 10.70 11.15 -6.92
N ALA A 175 10.08 11.51 -5.80
CA ALA A 175 10.44 12.64 -4.95
C ALA A 175 10.41 12.22 -3.48
N SER A 176 11.20 12.89 -2.64
CA SER A 176 11.03 12.77 -1.19
C SER A 176 9.89 13.67 -0.73
N GLY A 177 9.25 13.35 0.38
CA GLY A 177 8.13 14.15 0.87
C GLY A 177 7.57 13.67 2.19
N VAL A 178 6.65 14.44 2.74
CA VAL A 178 5.95 14.14 3.99
C VAL A 178 4.49 14.57 3.88
N LEU A 179 3.60 13.69 4.34
CA LEU A 179 2.23 14.05 4.70
C LEU A 179 2.23 14.56 6.14
N ASP A 180 1.77 15.78 6.35
CA ASP A 180 1.66 16.36 7.69
C ASP A 180 0.36 15.96 8.40
N SER A 181 0.25 16.33 9.68
CA SER A 181 -0.96 16.08 10.48
C SER A 181 -2.16 16.94 10.11
N LEU A 182 -1.98 17.97 9.27
CA LEU A 182 -3.05 18.87 8.81
C LEU A 182 -3.70 18.35 7.51
N GLY A 183 -3.08 17.38 6.85
CA GLY A 183 -3.55 16.82 5.59
C GLY A 183 -2.91 17.45 4.36
N GLN A 184 -1.77 18.13 4.52
CA GLN A 184 -0.97 18.61 3.40
C GLN A 184 0.20 17.66 3.14
N PHE A 185 0.37 17.28 1.88
CA PHE A 185 1.57 16.62 1.40
C PHE A 185 2.49 17.63 0.73
N GLN A 186 3.78 17.55 1.03
CA GLN A 186 4.80 18.35 0.37
C GLN A 186 5.97 17.48 -0.09
N GLY A 187 6.20 17.48 -1.41
CA GLY A 187 7.29 16.80 -2.09
C GLY A 187 8.46 17.74 -2.40
N SER A 188 9.65 17.16 -2.55
CA SER A 188 10.90 17.85 -2.90
C SER A 188 10.91 18.38 -4.34
N ASP A 189 10.05 17.84 -5.19
CA ASP A 189 9.85 18.21 -6.61
C ASP A 189 8.78 19.29 -6.79
N SER A 190 8.37 19.96 -5.69
CA SER A 190 7.24 20.91 -5.64
C SER A 190 5.86 20.27 -5.82
N THR A 191 5.75 18.93 -5.86
CA THR A 191 4.45 18.25 -5.79
C THR A 191 3.82 18.55 -4.43
N SER A 192 2.61 19.10 -4.43
CA SER A 192 1.86 19.40 -3.22
C SER A 192 0.38 19.13 -3.45
N PHE A 193 -0.26 18.52 -2.46
CA PHE A 193 -1.71 18.39 -2.42
C PHE A 193 -2.21 18.54 -0.99
N MET A 194 -3.51 18.74 -0.85
CA MET A 194 -4.15 18.99 0.43
C MET A 194 -5.49 18.27 0.50
N ALA A 195 -5.82 17.77 1.68
CA ALA A 195 -7.13 17.22 1.99
C ALA A 195 -8.23 18.30 1.86
N ALA A 196 -9.41 17.92 1.36
CA ALA A 196 -10.59 18.79 1.32
C ALA A 196 -11.04 19.26 2.71
N ASP A 197 -10.77 18.47 3.74
CA ASP A 197 -11.04 18.74 5.15
C ASP A 197 -9.77 19.18 5.91
N TRP A 198 -8.89 19.95 5.25
CA TRP A 198 -7.64 20.40 5.84
C TRP A 198 -7.84 20.99 7.24
N GLY A 199 -7.06 20.49 8.20
CA GLY A 199 -7.29 20.82 9.60
C GLY A 199 -6.62 19.87 10.59
N ARG A 200 -6.61 20.30 11.85
CA ARG A 200 -6.00 19.57 12.98
C ARG A 200 -6.92 18.46 13.48
N HIS A 201 -6.34 17.55 14.26
CA HIS A 201 -7.04 16.47 14.99
C HIS A 201 -7.78 15.44 14.14
N ILE A 202 -7.70 15.54 12.81
CA ILE A 202 -8.23 14.53 11.89
C ILE A 202 -7.16 13.46 11.66
N ILE A 203 -7.54 12.20 11.88
CA ILE A 203 -6.67 11.06 11.61
C ILE A 203 -6.69 10.78 10.12
N ARG A 204 -5.51 10.67 9.52
CA ARG A 204 -5.36 10.52 8.06
C ARG A 204 -4.48 9.34 7.70
N ARG A 205 -4.70 8.81 6.49
CA ARG A 205 -3.82 7.83 5.84
C ARG A 205 -3.83 8.08 4.33
N LEU A 206 -2.67 7.95 3.70
CA LEU A 206 -2.52 8.03 2.25
C LEU A 206 -2.29 6.60 1.75
N THR A 207 -3.24 6.04 1.01
CA THR A 207 -3.22 4.63 0.61
C THR A 207 -3.25 4.51 -0.90
N LEU A 208 -2.39 3.65 -1.43
CA LEU A 208 -2.46 3.15 -2.80
C LEU A 208 -3.47 2.01 -2.85
N ASP A 209 -4.67 2.31 -3.32
CA ASP A 209 -5.74 1.33 -3.32
C ASP A 209 -5.57 0.26 -4.40
N TYR A 210 -6.42 -0.76 -4.33
CA TYR A 210 -6.43 -1.93 -5.23
C TYR A 210 -6.53 -1.54 -6.72
N ASP A 211 -7.08 -0.37 -7.02
CA ASP A 211 -7.22 0.18 -8.37
C ASP A 211 -6.04 1.07 -8.78
N GLY A 212 -4.93 1.06 -8.03
CA GLY A 212 -3.70 1.79 -8.37
C GLY A 212 -3.79 3.30 -8.15
N ASN A 213 -4.91 3.80 -7.62
CA ASN A 213 -5.08 5.21 -7.35
C ASN A 213 -4.62 5.53 -5.93
N LEU A 214 -3.92 6.65 -5.77
CA LEU A 214 -3.48 7.13 -4.47
C LEU A 214 -4.58 7.99 -3.87
N ARG A 215 -5.07 7.64 -2.69
CA ARG A 215 -6.15 8.33 -1.99
C ARG A 215 -5.75 8.74 -0.59
N LEU A 216 -6.07 9.98 -0.23
CA LEU A 216 -6.00 10.47 1.13
C LEU A 216 -7.35 10.23 1.79
N TYR A 217 -7.33 9.44 2.87
CA TYR A 217 -8.50 9.15 3.68
C TYR A 217 -8.42 9.92 4.99
N SER A 218 -9.56 10.48 5.39
CA SER A 218 -9.80 11.05 6.71
C SER A 218 -10.76 10.17 7.50
N LEU A 219 -10.48 9.98 8.79
CA LEU A 219 -11.35 9.25 9.69
C LEU A 219 -12.46 10.18 10.21
N ASN A 220 -13.70 9.77 10.03
CA ASN A 220 -14.89 10.45 10.52
C ASN A 220 -15.16 10.11 12.00
N ASP A 221 -15.93 10.96 12.68
CA ASP A 221 -16.32 10.75 14.09
C ASP A 221 -17.14 9.46 14.31
N ASN A 222 -17.86 9.00 13.29
CA ASN A 222 -18.61 7.73 13.31
C ASN A 222 -17.71 6.49 13.12
N GLY A 223 -16.40 6.67 12.96
CA GLY A 223 -15.42 5.59 12.78
C GLY A 223 -15.26 5.07 11.35
N THR A 224 -15.91 5.69 10.35
CA THR A 224 -15.72 5.35 8.93
C THR A 224 -14.66 6.22 8.27
N TRP A 225 -14.17 5.80 7.10
CA TRP A 225 -13.19 6.56 6.33
C TRP A 225 -13.85 7.25 5.13
N SER A 226 -13.48 8.51 4.90
CA SER A 226 -13.88 9.27 3.71
C SER A 226 -12.67 9.69 2.90
N VAL A 227 -12.78 9.61 1.58
CA VAL A 227 -11.75 10.11 0.67
C VAL A 227 -11.84 11.63 0.64
N THR A 228 -10.76 12.31 1.03
CA THR A 228 -10.67 13.77 1.08
C THR A 228 -9.69 14.35 0.07
N TRP A 229 -8.91 13.49 -0.59
CA TRP A 229 -8.16 13.80 -1.81
C TRP A 229 -7.86 12.51 -2.58
N MET A 230 -7.69 12.60 -3.90
CA MET A 230 -7.25 11.48 -4.74
C MET A 230 -6.43 11.96 -5.94
N ALA A 231 -5.45 11.18 -6.38
CA ALA A 231 -4.57 11.54 -7.49
C ALA A 231 -5.33 11.65 -8.83
N PHE A 232 -6.21 10.69 -9.11
CA PHE A 232 -6.99 10.66 -10.35
C PHE A 232 -8.49 10.55 -10.04
N PRO A 233 -9.26 11.67 -10.07
CA PRO A 233 -10.71 11.63 -9.82
C PRO A 233 -11.47 10.68 -10.75
N GLN A 234 -10.95 10.46 -11.95
CA GLN A 234 -11.52 9.52 -12.90
C GLN A 234 -10.60 8.29 -13.03
N LEU A 235 -11.13 7.11 -12.69
CA LEU A 235 -10.37 5.87 -12.58
C LEU A 235 -9.66 5.43 -13.88
N CYS A 236 -10.21 5.78 -15.04
CA CYS A 236 -9.62 5.42 -16.32
C CYS A 236 -8.19 6.00 -16.51
N LYS A 237 -7.87 7.10 -15.81
CA LYS A 237 -6.58 7.79 -15.91
C LYS A 237 -5.49 7.14 -15.06
N VAL A 238 -5.83 6.15 -14.24
CA VAL A 238 -4.89 5.47 -13.37
C VAL A 238 -4.09 4.44 -14.18
N TYR A 239 -2.77 4.49 -14.05
CA TYR A 239 -1.87 3.56 -14.74
C TYR A 239 -1.95 2.13 -14.20
N GLY A 240 -2.09 1.15 -15.10
CA GLY A 240 -2.05 -0.28 -14.78
C GLY A 240 -3.37 -0.93 -14.31
N VAL A 241 -4.50 -0.21 -14.32
CA VAL A 241 -5.81 -0.75 -13.89
C VAL A 241 -6.41 -1.73 -14.89
N ASN A 242 -6.07 -1.57 -16.17
CA ASN A 242 -6.49 -2.50 -17.21
C ASN A 242 -5.37 -3.52 -17.45
N GLY A 243 -5.71 -4.80 -17.46
CA GLY A 243 -4.79 -5.80 -17.99
C GLY A 243 -4.58 -5.61 -19.50
N ARG A 244 -3.58 -6.33 -20.03
CA ARG A 244 -3.10 -6.21 -21.41
C ARG A 244 -4.26 -6.18 -22.42
N ASN A 245 -4.33 -5.14 -23.25
CA ASN A 245 -5.37 -4.94 -24.27
C ASN A 245 -6.81 -4.58 -23.83
N GLY A 246 -7.02 -4.18 -22.58
CA GLY A 246 -8.34 -3.70 -22.11
C GLY A 246 -8.60 -2.22 -22.41
N ILE A 247 -9.77 -1.90 -22.99
CA ILE A 247 -10.32 -0.54 -23.07
C ILE A 247 -11.40 -0.41 -22.00
N PHE A 248 -11.45 0.72 -21.30
CA PHE A 248 -12.50 1.00 -20.31
C PHE A 248 -13.86 1.13 -21.01
N ILE A 249 -14.70 0.11 -20.87
CA ILE A 249 -16.14 0.17 -21.15
C ILE A 249 -16.78 -0.42 -19.89
N ASP A 250 -17.73 0.32 -19.34
CA ASP A 250 -18.26 0.16 -17.99
C ASP A 250 -18.43 -1.30 -17.49
N GLN A 251 -18.11 -1.48 -16.20
CA GLN A 251 -18.38 -2.65 -15.34
C GLN A 251 -17.52 -3.94 -15.45
N SER A 252 -17.06 -4.37 -14.26
CA SER A 252 -16.54 -5.68 -13.81
C SER A 252 -15.23 -6.27 -14.36
N ASP A 253 -14.25 -6.37 -13.45
CA ASP A 253 -13.12 -7.31 -13.39
C ASP A 253 -12.22 -7.45 -14.66
N TRP A 254 -11.33 -6.46 -14.87
CA TRP A 254 -10.47 -6.36 -16.06
C TRP A 254 -8.97 -6.50 -15.76
N GLY A 255 -8.59 -6.95 -14.56
CA GLY A 255 -7.18 -7.09 -14.15
C GLY A 255 -6.37 -8.05 -15.03
N GLU A 256 -7.04 -9.01 -15.69
CA GLU A 256 -6.44 -9.98 -16.60
C GLU A 256 -6.25 -9.45 -18.04
N GLY A 257 -6.94 -8.36 -18.40
CA GLY A 257 -6.91 -7.80 -19.75
C GLY A 257 -7.76 -8.56 -20.76
N CYS A 258 -7.47 -8.36 -22.05
CA CYS A 258 -8.15 -9.00 -23.17
C CYS A 258 -7.13 -9.74 -24.04
N ARG A 259 -7.44 -10.99 -24.39
CA ARG A 259 -6.72 -11.73 -25.43
C ARG A 259 -7.52 -11.73 -26.74
N PRO A 260 -6.86 -11.64 -27.90
CA PRO A 260 -7.52 -11.85 -29.19
C PRO A 260 -8.26 -13.20 -29.18
N LYS A 261 -9.51 -13.21 -29.68
CA LYS A 261 -10.28 -14.46 -29.84
C LYS A 261 -9.71 -15.39 -30.92
N ILE A 262 -8.87 -14.84 -31.80
CA ILE A 262 -8.21 -15.54 -32.90
C ILE A 262 -6.70 -15.39 -32.74
N ASN A 263 -5.95 -16.43 -33.11
CA ASN A 263 -4.49 -16.33 -33.20
C ASN A 263 -4.14 -15.39 -34.35
N ILE A 264 -3.43 -14.31 -34.04
CA ILE A 264 -2.94 -13.37 -35.03
C ILE A 264 -1.82 -14.06 -35.80
N THR A 265 -2.05 -14.34 -37.08
CA THR A 265 -1.05 -14.89 -38.01
C THR A 265 -0.40 -13.76 -38.80
N CYS A 266 0.88 -13.84 -39.15
CA CYS A 266 1.58 -12.82 -39.96
C CYS A 266 1.21 -12.87 -41.45
N ASP A 267 0.01 -13.34 -41.77
CA ASP A 267 -0.50 -13.45 -43.14
C ASP A 267 -1.28 -12.17 -43.43
N GLU A 268 -0.73 -11.32 -44.31
CA GLU A 268 -1.29 -10.02 -44.67
C GLU A 268 -2.71 -10.12 -45.23
N GLU A 269 -3.09 -11.26 -45.81
CA GLU A 269 -4.43 -11.50 -46.33
C GLU A 269 -5.44 -11.86 -45.22
N LYS A 270 -4.96 -12.24 -44.03
CA LYS A 270 -5.79 -12.71 -42.90
C LYS A 270 -5.87 -11.72 -41.73
N VAL A 271 -5.12 -10.63 -41.77
CA VAL A 271 -5.11 -9.62 -40.70
C VAL A 271 -5.57 -8.26 -41.22
N LYS A 272 -6.46 -7.62 -40.45
CA LYS A 272 -6.91 -6.25 -40.72
C LYS A 272 -6.76 -5.40 -39.47
N PHE A 273 -6.36 -4.15 -39.65
CA PHE A 273 -6.43 -3.16 -38.59
C PHE A 273 -7.85 -2.61 -38.47
N VAL A 274 -8.33 -2.50 -37.24
CA VAL A 274 -9.58 -1.84 -36.91
C VAL A 274 -9.25 -0.43 -36.44
N HIS A 275 -9.83 0.57 -37.11
CA HIS A 275 -9.66 1.96 -36.69
C HIS A 275 -10.43 2.20 -35.39
N LEU A 276 -9.73 2.63 -34.34
CA LEU A 276 -10.31 2.99 -33.06
C LEU A 276 -10.33 4.51 -32.93
N PRO A 277 -11.47 5.17 -33.23
CA PRO A 277 -11.54 6.61 -33.09
C PRO A 277 -11.40 7.02 -31.61
N ASN A 278 -10.84 8.20 -31.36
CA ASN A 278 -10.74 8.83 -30.04
C ASN A 278 -9.93 8.05 -28.97
N THR A 279 -9.09 7.09 -29.36
CA THR A 279 -8.27 6.27 -28.47
C THR A 279 -6.82 6.78 -28.45
N ASN A 280 -6.21 6.86 -27.26
CA ASN A 280 -4.78 7.14 -27.10
C ASN A 280 -4.05 5.85 -26.71
N PHE A 281 -2.94 5.59 -27.37
CA PHE A 281 -2.10 4.44 -27.10
C PHE A 281 -0.87 4.95 -26.34
N TYR A 282 -0.75 4.63 -25.04
CA TYR A 282 0.48 4.85 -24.28
C TYR A 282 1.16 3.50 -24.08
N GLY A 283 2.47 3.47 -24.27
CA GLY A 283 3.30 2.30 -24.02
C GLY A 283 4.75 2.76 -23.92
N LEU A 284 5.56 2.07 -23.14
CA LEU A 284 6.98 2.39 -22.93
C LEU A 284 7.88 1.96 -24.11
N ASP A 285 7.34 1.15 -25.04
CA ASP A 285 8.08 0.53 -26.15
C ASP A 285 7.78 1.28 -27.48
N LEU A 286 8.17 2.56 -27.53
CA LEU A 286 7.85 3.49 -28.63
C LEU A 286 8.98 3.56 -29.65
N SER A 287 8.76 2.97 -30.82
CA SER A 287 9.52 3.30 -32.03
C SER A 287 8.69 4.23 -32.90
N ALA A 288 9.22 5.41 -33.19
CA ALA A 288 8.53 6.44 -33.97
C ALA A 288 9.30 6.83 -35.23
N GLN A 289 8.57 7.08 -36.31
CA GLN A 289 9.09 7.55 -37.61
C GLN A 289 8.43 8.89 -37.97
N ARG A 290 9.22 9.82 -38.50
CA ARG A 290 8.75 11.15 -38.92
C ARG A 290 8.72 11.24 -40.44
N SER A 291 7.85 12.10 -40.96
CA SER A 291 7.74 12.40 -42.40
C SER A 291 7.39 11.18 -43.27
N VAL A 292 6.54 10.28 -42.76
CA VAL A 292 6.11 9.08 -43.49
C VAL A 292 4.62 9.15 -43.85
N SER A 293 4.16 8.35 -44.81
CA SER A 293 2.73 8.26 -45.14
C SER A 293 1.99 7.29 -44.22
N LEU A 294 0.66 7.44 -44.14
CA LEU A 294 -0.21 6.49 -43.42
C LEU A 294 -0.02 5.06 -43.93
N ASN A 295 0.09 4.89 -45.25
CA ASN A 295 0.27 3.57 -45.86
C ASN A 295 1.62 2.95 -45.47
N PHE A 296 2.69 3.76 -45.45
CA PHE A 296 4.00 3.33 -44.99
C PHE A 296 3.97 2.89 -43.51
N CYS A 297 3.28 3.66 -42.66
CA CYS A 297 3.09 3.32 -41.24
C CYS A 297 2.36 1.97 -41.06
N LYS A 298 1.32 1.74 -41.86
CA LYS A 298 0.58 0.48 -41.89
C LYS A 298 1.48 -0.69 -42.30
N GLN A 299 2.27 -0.52 -43.36
CA GLN A 299 3.15 -1.57 -43.90
C GLN A 299 4.26 -1.95 -42.92
N ILE A 300 4.87 -0.98 -42.22
CA ILE A 300 5.83 -1.27 -41.16
C ILE A 300 5.21 -2.19 -40.10
N CYS A 301 4.01 -1.86 -39.63
CA CYS A 301 3.35 -2.68 -38.61
C CYS A 301 2.96 -4.07 -39.13
N LEU A 302 2.57 -4.21 -40.40
CA LEU A 302 2.31 -5.54 -40.99
C LEU A 302 3.58 -6.39 -41.10
N SER A 303 4.72 -5.75 -41.38
CA SER A 303 6.01 -6.43 -41.53
C SER A 303 6.68 -6.83 -40.19
N ASP A 304 6.32 -6.19 -39.07
CA ASP A 304 6.81 -6.54 -37.74
C ASP A 304 5.81 -7.45 -37.01
N TYR A 305 6.12 -8.73 -36.89
CA TYR A 305 5.27 -9.72 -36.20
C TYR A 305 5.02 -9.40 -34.71
N LYS A 306 5.79 -8.48 -34.12
CA LYS A 306 5.57 -8.00 -32.75
C LYS A 306 4.65 -6.78 -32.71
N CYS A 307 4.35 -6.16 -33.84
CA CYS A 307 3.47 -5.00 -33.90
C CYS A 307 2.01 -5.44 -33.78
N ASN A 308 1.34 -4.88 -32.77
CA ASN A 308 -0.07 -5.14 -32.53
C ASN A 308 -0.96 -4.01 -33.10
N GLY A 309 -0.41 -2.81 -33.35
CA GLY A 309 -1.11 -1.72 -34.01
C GLY A 309 -0.26 -0.46 -34.11
N PHE A 310 -0.80 0.62 -34.68
CA PHE A 310 -0.07 1.86 -34.92
C PHE A 310 -0.98 3.08 -34.79
N ALA A 311 -0.38 4.24 -34.50
CA ALA A 311 -1.00 5.55 -34.53
C ALA A 311 -0.31 6.42 -35.59
N TYR A 312 -1.11 7.20 -36.32
CA TYR A 312 -0.62 8.10 -37.34
C TYR A 312 -1.21 9.50 -37.16
N PHE A 313 -0.36 10.51 -37.09
CA PHE A 313 -0.77 11.91 -36.99
C PHE A 313 0.16 12.80 -37.81
N GLN A 314 -0.37 13.39 -38.89
CA GLN A 314 0.33 14.41 -39.70
C GLN A 314 1.78 14.06 -40.07
N GLY A 315 2.00 12.87 -40.63
CA GLY A 315 3.34 12.42 -41.05
C GLY A 315 4.17 11.79 -39.92
N PHE A 316 3.65 11.78 -38.69
CA PHE A 316 4.23 11.05 -37.56
C PHE A 316 3.58 9.66 -37.46
N CYS A 317 4.41 8.62 -37.46
CA CYS A 317 4.01 7.23 -37.29
C CYS A 317 4.59 6.68 -36.00
N VAL A 318 3.76 6.08 -35.17
CA VAL A 318 4.15 5.32 -33.98
C VAL A 318 3.54 3.95 -34.09
N TYR A 319 4.34 2.90 -33.94
CA TYR A 319 3.83 1.53 -33.94
C TYR A 319 4.08 0.89 -32.58
N TYR A 320 3.13 0.09 -32.13
CA TYR A 320 3.01 -0.40 -30.78
C TYR A 320 3.14 -1.92 -30.75
N ARG A 321 4.09 -2.40 -29.94
CA ARG A 321 4.17 -3.83 -29.59
C ARG A 321 3.20 -4.22 -28.49
N MET A 322 2.63 -3.24 -27.80
CA MET A 322 1.58 -3.39 -26.80
C MET A 322 0.59 -2.24 -26.97
N LEU A 323 -0.69 -2.55 -27.20
CA LEU A 323 -1.66 -1.53 -27.59
C LEU A 323 -2.26 -0.77 -26.41
N PHE A 324 -2.27 -1.31 -25.19
CA PHE A 324 -3.03 -0.67 -24.11
C PHE A 324 -2.28 -0.72 -22.78
N GLU A 325 -1.61 0.39 -22.44
CA GLU A 325 -1.41 0.84 -21.07
C GLU A 325 -2.15 2.18 -20.91
N THR A 326 -3.37 2.15 -20.37
CA THR A 326 -4.30 3.27 -20.06
C THR A 326 -4.99 4.02 -21.19
N ASN A 327 -6.16 4.59 -20.86
CA ASN A 327 -6.99 5.36 -21.76
C ASN A 327 -7.68 6.55 -21.09
N ARG A 328 -8.04 7.49 -21.97
CA ARG A 328 -8.89 8.67 -21.78
C ARG A 328 -10.24 8.32 -21.11
N CYS A 329 -10.80 9.25 -20.34
CA CYS A 329 -12.16 9.14 -19.79
C CYS A 329 -13.10 9.82 -20.76
N SER A 330 -14.11 9.09 -21.22
CA SER A 330 -15.30 9.65 -21.87
C SER A 330 -16.14 10.38 -20.84
#